data_AF-A0A3D5UZU1-F1
#
_entry.id   AF-A0A3D5UZU1-F1
#
_cell.length_a   1.000
_cell.length_b   1.000
_cell.length_c   1.000
_cell.angle_alpha   90.00
_cell.angle_beta   90.00
_cell.angle_gamma   90.00
#
_symmetry.space_group_name_H-M   'P 1'
#
loop_
_entity.id
_entity.type
_entity.pdbx_description
1 polymer ?
#
loop_
_entity_poly.entity_id
_entity_poly.type
_entity_poly.pdbx_seq_one_letter_code
_entity_poly.pdbx_strand_id
1 'polypeptide(L)' 'AADLRLVKANNLRIDEAALTGESVPVDKGLAPVKADAPLGDRFSMAFSGTFVAAGQGIGIAVATGEKT' A
#
# COMPACT_ATOMS: atom_id res chain seq x y z
N ALA A 1 7.77 2.97 11.42
CA ALA A 1 6.67 3.30 10.51
C ALA A 1 7.26 3.75 9.18
N ALA A 2 6.87 3.13 8.07
CA ALA A 2 7.32 3.49 6.72
C ALA A 2 6.26 3.18 5.66
N ASP A 3 6.14 4.05 4.67
CA ASP A 3 5.35 3.81 3.45
C ASP A 3 6.27 3.32 2.34
N LEU A 4 5.76 2.38 1.55
CA LEU A 4 6.53 1.66 0.54
C LEU A 4 5.93 1.86 -0.84
N ARG A 5 6.79 2.16 -1.83
CA ARG A 5 6.47 1.98 -3.25
C ARG A 5 6.79 0.55 -3.66
N LEU A 6 5.80 -0.21 -4.09
CA LEU A 6 5.96 -1.62 -4.45
C LEU A 6 6.79 -1.78 -5.74
N VAL A 7 7.79 -2.66 -5.68
CA VAL A 7 8.61 -3.07 -6.84
C VAL A 7 8.43 -4.55 -7.17
N LYS A 8 7.83 -5.33 -6.27
CA LYS A 8 7.36 -6.70 -6.50
C LYS A 8 6.07 -6.93 -5.70
N ALA A 9 5.10 -7.59 -6.31
CA ALA A 9 3.85 -7.99 -5.66
C ALA A 9 3.38 -9.34 -6.23
N ASN A 10 3.18 -10.32 -5.37
CA ASN A 10 2.72 -11.66 -5.72
C ASN A 10 1.46 -11.97 -4.92
N ASN A 11 0.29 -11.87 -5.56
CA ASN A 11 -1.03 -12.01 -4.93
C ASN A 11 -1.15 -11.19 -3.64
N LEU A 12 -0.51 -10.01 -3.62
CA LEU A 12 -0.42 -9.17 -2.43
C LEU A 12 -1.76 -8.49 -2.18
N ARG A 13 -2.33 -8.74 -1.01
CA ARG A 13 -3.55 -8.09 -0.51
C ARG A 13 -3.28 -7.45 0.83
N ILE A 14 -3.69 -6.20 0.98
CA ILE A 14 -3.45 -5.42 2.20
C ILE A 14 -4.80 -4.93 2.75
N ASP A 15 -5.00 -5.12 4.06
CA ASP A 15 -6.07 -4.51 4.81
C ASP A 15 -5.70 -3.06 5.16
N GLU A 16 -6.43 -2.11 4.57
CA GLU A 16 -6.21 -0.67 4.70
C GLU A 16 -7.34 0.02 5.46
N ALA A 17 -8.11 -0.72 6.28
CA ALA A 17 -9.25 -0.19 7.04
C ALA A 17 -8.88 1.02 7.90
N ALA A 18 -7.66 1.07 8.43
CA ALA A 18 -7.15 2.18 9.22
C ALA A 18 -7.02 3.50 8.42
N LEU A 19 -7.00 3.43 7.09
CA LEU A 19 -6.77 4.56 6.19
C LEU A 19 -8.01 4.93 5.38
N THR A 20 -8.75 3.92 4.92
CA THR A 20 -9.90 4.12 4.02
C THR A 20 -11.23 3.96 4.75
N GLY A 21 -11.24 3.31 5.92
CA GLY A 21 -12.48 2.89 6.61
C GLY A 21 -13.12 1.65 5.99
N GLU A 22 -12.52 1.06 4.97
CA GLU A 22 -13.03 -0.13 4.28
C GLU A 22 -12.29 -1.38 4.76
N SER A 23 -13.02 -2.37 5.28
CA SER A 23 -12.43 -3.62 5.81
C SER A 23 -12.19 -4.70 4.75
N VAL A 24 -12.38 -4.40 3.46
CA VAL A 24 -12.12 -5.37 2.38
C VAL A 24 -10.65 -5.25 1.95
N PRO A 25 -9.86 -6.34 2.02
CA PRO A 25 -8.46 -6.29 1.58
C PRO A 25 -8.34 -5.88 0.11
N VAL A 26 -7.41 -4.97 -0.15
CA VAL A 26 -7.18 -4.38 -1.47
C VAL A 26 -6.06 -5.12 -2.19
N ASP A 27 -6.30 -5.49 -3.45
CA ASP A 27 -5.27 -6.07 -4.33
C ASP A 27 -4.22 -5.02 -4.70
N LYS A 28 -2.95 -5.36 -4.51
CA LYS A 28 -1.81 -4.48 -4.76
C LYS A 28 -1.09 -4.83 -6.07
N GLY A 29 -0.56 -3.81 -6.73
CA GLY A 29 0.09 -3.92 -8.04
C GLY A 29 1.33 -3.04 -8.18
N LEU A 30 1.89 -3.00 -9.39
CA LEU A 30 3.09 -2.21 -9.68
C LEU A 30 2.83 -1.02 -10.61
N ALA A 31 1.63 -0.93 -11.18
CA ALA A 31 1.28 0.12 -12.13
C ALA A 31 1.42 1.51 -11.46
N PRO A 32 2.07 2.48 -12.13
CA PRO A 32 2.09 3.84 -11.61
C PRO A 32 0.67 4.41 -11.60
N VAL A 33 0.44 5.32 -10.66
CA VAL A 33 -0.81 6.08 -10.54
C VAL A 33 -0.50 7.57 -10.73
N LYS A 34 -1.54 8.38 -10.95
CA LYS A 34 -1.36 9.83 -11.01
C LYS A 34 -0.86 10.36 -9.66
N ALA A 35 -0.10 11.45 -9.68
CA ALA A 35 0.45 12.05 -8.46
C ALA A 35 -0.64 12.52 -7.49
N ASP A 36 -1.81 12.90 -8.01
CA ASP A 36 -2.98 13.36 -7.28
C ASP A 36 -4.02 12.24 -7.03
N ALA A 37 -3.67 10.97 -7.29
CA ALA A 37 -4.59 9.85 -7.07
C ALA A 37 -5.08 9.82 -5.61
N PRO A 38 -6.39 9.59 -5.37
CA PRO A 38 -6.94 9.35 -4.05
C PRO A 38 -6.22 8.19 -3.34
N LEU A 39 -6.20 8.20 -2.01
CA LEU A 39 -5.46 7.21 -1.23
C LEU A 39 -5.84 5.76 -1.59
N GLY A 40 -7.13 5.48 -1.72
CA GLY A 40 -7.65 4.14 -2.07
C GLY A 40 -7.26 3.67 -3.48
N ASP A 41 -6.93 4.59 -4.39
CA ASP A 41 -6.53 4.24 -5.76
C ASP A 41 -5.01 4.01 -5.89
N ARG A 42 -4.23 4.22 -4.81
CA ARG A 42 -2.77 4.04 -4.80
C ARG A 42 -2.40 2.57 -4.62
N PHE A 43 -2.87 1.70 -5.51
CA PHE A 43 -2.63 0.24 -5.47
C PHE A 43 -1.15 -0.16 -5.54
N SER A 44 -0.28 0.76 -5.93
CA SER A 44 1.15 0.53 -6.06
C SER A 44 1.98 0.98 -4.85
N MET A 45 1.27 1.36 -3.79
CA MET A 45 1.80 1.73 -2.47
C MET A 45 1.36 0.72 -1.40
N ALA A 46 2.17 0.57 -0.36
CA ALA A 46 1.80 -0.06 0.90
C ALA A 46 2.09 0.92 2.04
N PHE A 47 1.14 1.12 2.94
CA PHE A 47 1.18 2.20 3.92
C PHE A 47 1.51 1.69 5.32
N SER A 48 2.23 2.49 6.09
CA SER A 48 2.53 2.18 7.48
C SER A 48 1.24 2.02 8.29
N GLY A 49 1.19 1.00 9.16
CA GLY A 49 0.01 0.73 10.00
C GLY A 49 -1.09 -0.10 9.32
N THR A 50 -0.89 -0.50 8.07
CA THR A 50 -1.74 -1.49 7.37
C THR A 50 -1.19 -2.91 7.55
N PHE A 51 -2.02 -3.92 7.28
CA PHE A 51 -1.64 -5.32 7.47
C PHE A 51 -1.73 -6.11 6.17
N VAL A 52 -0.72 -6.95 5.90
CA VAL A 52 -0.77 -7.89 4.77
C VAL A 52 -1.77 -9.00 5.10
N ALA A 53 -2.88 -9.03 4.36
CA ALA A 53 -3.90 -10.06 4.50
C ALA A 53 -3.51 -11.35 3.75
N ALA A 54 -2.85 -11.23 2.60
CA ALA A 54 -2.37 -12.37 1.82
C ALA A 54 -1.22 -12.01 0.89
N GLY A 55 -0.47 -13.02 0.47
CA GLY A 55 0.60 -12.88 -0.51
C GLY A 55 1.87 -12.25 0.06
N GLN A 56 2.70 -11.71 -0.83
CA GLN A 56 3.99 -11.12 -0.47
C GLN A 56 4.41 -10.06 -1.49
N GLY A 57 5.25 -9.13 -1.05
CA GLY A 57 5.80 -8.09 -1.92
C GLY A 57 7.14 -7.55 -1.43
N ILE A 58 7.78 -6.78 -2.29
CA ILE A 58 8.99 -6.02 -1.97
C ILE A 58 8.70 -4.57 -2.36
N GLY A 59 9.08 -3.64 -1.49
CA GLY A 59 8.90 -2.22 -1.74
C GLY A 59 10.12 -1.41 -1.30
N ILE A 60 10.24 -0.22 -1.87
CA ILE A 60 11.23 0.80 -1.51
C ILE A 60 10.55 1.76 -0.54
N ALA A 61 11.18 2.05 0.60
CA ALA A 61 10.67 3.05 1.53
C ALA A 61 10.71 4.44 0.89
N VAL A 62 9.56 5.12 0.85
CA VAL A 62 9.42 6.47 0.29
C VAL A 62 9.10 7.51 1.35
N ALA A 63 8.54 7.09 2.49
CA ALA A 63 8.35 7.91 3.67
C ALA A 63 8.59 7.10 4.94
N THR A 64 9.01 7.77 6.00
CA THR A 64 9.35 7.14 7.29
C THR A 64 9.02 8.07 8.45
N GLY A 65 8.70 7.52 9.62
CA GLY A 65 8.44 8.30 10.83
C GLY A 65 7.22 9.20 10.67
N GLU A 66 7.28 10.45 11.12
CA GLU A 66 6.18 11.43 11.03
C GLU A 66 5.81 11.85 9.60
N LYS A 67 6.55 11.37 8.60
CA LYS A 67 6.32 11.68 7.18
C LYS A 67 5.48 10.64 6.45
N THR A 68 5.13 9.53 7.11
CA THR A 68 4.16 8.55 6.59
C THR A 68 2.77 9.15 6.64
#